data_AF-A0A6J6H6R1-F1
#
_entry.id   AF-A0A6J6H6R1-F1
#
_cell.length_a   1.000
_cell.length_b   1.000
_cell.length_c   1.000
_cell.angle_alpha   90.00
_cell.angle_beta   90.00
_cell.angle_gamma   90.00
#
_symmetry.space_group_name_H-M   'P 1'
#
loop_
_entity.id
_entity.type
_entity.pdbx_description
1 polymer ?
#
loop_
_entity_poly.entity_id
_entity_poly.type
_entity_poly.pdbx_seq_one_letter_code
_entity_poly.pdbx_strand_id
1 'polypeptide(L)'
;MNQITGTQTDIDLEKLEETLIILEDEFNEMCEYDECKEARTHLLACPRCPAVENICESHATMAKTAPPRQRVVFNRSCFHNVPMISCGKIRVKN
;
A
#
# COMPACT_ATOMS: atom_id res chain seq x y z
N MET A 1 -9.04 -10.56 -53.69
CA MET A 1 -8.86 -9.24 -53.03
C MET A 1 -9.29 -9.43 -51.58
N ASN A 2 -8.36 -9.75 -50.67
CA ASN A 2 -8.68 -9.94 -49.26
C ASN A 2 -8.40 -8.64 -48.51
N GLN A 3 -9.47 -8.00 -48.05
CA GLN A 3 -9.38 -6.90 -47.10
C GLN A 3 -9.12 -7.52 -45.72
N ILE A 4 -7.95 -7.25 -45.15
CA ILE A 4 -7.65 -7.48 -43.74
C ILE A 4 -8.19 -6.24 -43.03
N THR A 5 -9.41 -6.32 -42.52
CA THR A 5 -9.98 -5.28 -41.66
C THR A 5 -9.28 -5.35 -40.32
N GLY A 6 -8.55 -4.29 -39.98
CA GLY A 6 -7.87 -4.14 -38.71
C GLY A 6 -8.84 -4.33 -37.55
N THR A 7 -8.38 -5.04 -36.53
CA THR A 7 -9.06 -5.15 -35.24
C THR A 7 -9.00 -3.79 -34.57
N GLN A 8 -10.01 -2.95 -34.79
CA GLN A 8 -10.29 -1.78 -33.98
C GLN A 8 -10.62 -2.32 -32.57
N THR A 9 -9.69 -2.22 -31.63
CA THR A 9 -10.01 -2.40 -30.22
C THR A 9 -10.81 -1.18 -29.81
N ASP A 10 -12.13 -1.29 -29.81
CA ASP A 10 -13.00 -0.29 -29.22
C ASP A 10 -12.72 -0.28 -27.72
N ILE A 11 -11.83 0.61 -27.30
CA ILE A 11 -11.58 0.89 -25.89
C ILE A 11 -12.81 1.62 -25.40
N ASP A 12 -13.61 0.93 -24.60
CA ASP A 12 -14.74 1.46 -23.87
C ASP A 12 -14.22 2.57 -22.94
N LEU A 13 -14.46 3.83 -23.35
CA LEU A 13 -13.95 5.03 -22.68
C LEU A 13 -14.37 5.09 -21.22
N GLU A 14 -15.57 4.58 -20.89
CA GLU A 14 -16.08 4.54 -19.52
C GLU A 14 -15.25 3.57 -18.66
N LYS A 15 -14.92 2.38 -19.18
CA LYS A 15 -14.04 1.42 -18.49
C LYS A 15 -12.61 1.91 -18.37
N LEU A 16 -12.13 2.68 -19.34
CA LEU A 16 -10.81 3.29 -19.29
C LEU A 16 -10.76 4.35 -18.18
N GLU A 17 -11.77 5.21 -18.07
CA GLU A 17 -11.89 6.19 -16.99
C GLU A 17 -12.00 5.52 -15.62
N GLU A 18 -12.84 4.50 -15.46
CA GLU A 18 -12.94 3.72 -14.21
C GLU A 18 -11.59 3.10 -13.81
N THR A 19 -10.87 2.53 -14.78
CA THR A 19 -9.55 1.92 -14.52
C THR A 19 -8.52 2.98 -14.13
N LEU A 20 -8.53 4.14 -14.77
CA LEU A 20 -7.62 5.25 -14.44
C LEU A 20 -7.89 5.79 -13.02
N ILE A 21 -9.16 5.94 -12.64
CA ILE A 21 -9.56 6.37 -11.29
C ILE A 21 -9.05 5.39 -10.23
N ILE A 22 -9.22 4.08 -10.44
CA ILE A 22 -8.75 3.05 -9.50
C ILE A 22 -7.22 3.10 -9.33
N LEU A 23 -6.50 3.29 -10.43
CA LEU A 23 -5.04 3.38 -10.39
C LEU A 23 -4.57 4.65 -9.69
N GLU A 24 -5.20 5.79 -9.94
CA GLU A 24 -4.88 7.05 -9.25
C GLU A 24 -5.11 6.94 -7.73
N ASP A 25 -6.16 6.24 -7.29
CA ASP A 25 -6.44 6.02 -5.87
C ASP A 25 -5.39 5.12 -5.17
N GLU A 26 -4.84 4.10 -5.85
CA GLU A 26 -3.73 3.29 -5.32
C GLU A 26 -2.45 4.13 -5.11
N PHE A 27 -2.23 5.18 -5.91
CA PHE A 27 -1.12 6.13 -5.71
C PHE A 27 -1.37 7.15 -4.60
N ASN A 28 -2.63 7.34 -4.19
CA ASN A 28 -3.03 8.32 -3.17
C ASN A 28 -3.25 7.72 -1.77
N GLU A 29 -2.91 6.45 -1.57
CA GLU A 29 -3.03 5.82 -0.26
C GLU A 29 -2.17 6.54 0.79
N MET A 30 -2.76 6.75 1.97
CA MET A 30 -2.16 7.51 3.05
C MET A 30 -1.56 6.61 4.12
N CYS A 31 -0.61 7.15 4.87
CA CYS A 31 -0.04 6.49 6.04
C CYS A 31 -1.13 6.18 7.07
N GLU A 32 -1.15 4.95 7.53
CA GLU A 32 -2.02 4.42 8.58
C GLU A 32 -1.37 4.50 9.96
N TYR A 33 -0.28 5.23 10.15
CA TYR A 33 0.14 5.55 11.51
C TYR A 33 -0.85 6.57 12.11
N ASP A 34 -1.16 6.44 13.40
CA ASP A 34 -2.16 7.30 14.05
C ASP A 34 -1.80 8.78 13.87
N GLU A 35 -2.81 9.57 13.47
CA GLU A 35 -2.71 11.02 13.19
C GLU A 35 -1.75 11.42 12.03
N CYS A 36 -1.16 10.46 11.33
CA CYS A 36 -0.29 10.73 10.19
C CYS A 36 -1.09 11.07 8.94
N LYS A 37 -0.63 12.09 8.19
CA LYS A 37 -1.22 12.54 6.92
C LYS A 37 -0.20 12.54 5.78
N GLU A 38 0.87 11.78 5.90
CA GLU A 38 1.86 11.60 4.82
C GLU A 38 1.40 10.51 3.85
N ALA A 39 1.83 10.62 2.58
CA ALA A 39 1.57 9.59 1.58
C ALA A 39 2.27 8.26 1.92
N ARG A 40 1.63 7.14 1.57
CA ARG A 40 2.22 5.81 1.70
C ARG A 40 3.47 5.69 0.84
N THR A 41 4.51 5.08 1.40
CA THR A 41 5.68 4.62 0.62
C THR A 41 6.07 3.18 0.94
N HIS A 42 5.53 2.61 2.01
CA HIS A 42 5.82 1.25 2.46
C HIS A 42 4.57 0.57 3.03
N LEU A 43 4.69 -0.74 3.22
CA LEU A 43 3.80 -1.55 4.03
C LEU A 43 4.53 -2.02 5.29
N LEU A 44 3.89 -1.88 6.44
CA LEU A 44 4.26 -2.57 7.67
C LEU A 44 3.56 -3.93 7.68
N ALA A 45 4.31 -5.03 7.78
CA ALA A 45 3.74 -6.38 7.79
C ALA A 45 3.71 -6.95 9.21
N CYS A 46 2.55 -7.47 9.62
CA CYS A 46 2.39 -8.08 10.93
C CYS A 46 3.22 -9.37 11.03
N PRO A 47 4.00 -9.59 12.10
CA PRO A 47 4.78 -10.82 12.26
C PRO A 47 3.94 -12.04 12.68
N ARG A 48 2.63 -11.86 12.94
CA ARG A 48 1.74 -12.92 13.44
C ARG A 48 0.75 -13.44 12.40
N CYS A 49 0.46 -12.65 11.38
CA CYS A 49 -0.58 -12.94 10.39
C CYS A 49 -0.24 -12.20 9.08
N PRO A 50 -0.92 -12.48 7.95
CA PRO A 50 -0.58 -11.87 6.66
C PRO A 50 -1.06 -10.41 6.52
N ALA A 51 -1.54 -9.78 7.59
CA ALA A 51 -2.02 -8.40 7.56
C ALA A 51 -0.89 -7.39 7.32
N VAL A 52 -1.20 -6.35 6.55
CA VAL A 52 -0.31 -5.22 6.26
C VAL A 52 -1.03 -3.90 6.52
N GLU A 53 -0.27 -2.88 6.88
CA GLU A 53 -0.76 -1.50 7.01
C GLU A 53 0.16 -0.53 6.25
N ASN A 54 -0.42 0.47 5.63
CA ASN A 54 0.27 1.49 4.88
C ASN A 54 1.08 2.39 5.81
N ILE A 55 2.35 2.63 5.51
CA ILE A 55 3.17 3.58 6.27
C ILE A 55 3.96 4.48 5.31
N CYS A 56 4.24 5.70 5.74
CA CYS A 56 5.14 6.61 5.05
C CYS A 56 6.63 6.31 5.37
N GLU A 57 7.54 7.04 4.74
CA GLU A 57 8.99 6.85 4.86
C GLU A 57 9.48 7.07 6.31
N SER A 58 8.93 8.08 6.98
CA SER A 58 9.29 8.42 8.37
C SER A 58 8.93 7.27 9.32
N HIS A 59 7.73 6.70 9.20
CA HIS A 59 7.29 5.56 9.99
C HIS A 59 7.98 4.24 9.60
N ALA A 60 8.35 4.06 8.33
CA ALA A 60 9.19 2.93 7.92
C ALA A 60 10.58 2.98 8.55
N THR A 61 11.18 4.18 8.58
CA THR A 61 12.47 4.41 9.25
C THR A 61 12.36 4.15 10.75
N MET A 62 11.33 4.68 11.41
CA MET A 62 11.06 4.42 12.82
C MET A 62 10.95 2.92 13.10
N ALA A 63 10.20 2.18 12.27
CA ALA A 63 10.03 0.75 12.45
C ALA A 63 11.33 -0.04 12.19
N LYS A 64 12.21 0.45 11.31
CA LYS A 64 13.54 -0.12 11.05
C LYS A 64 14.50 0.09 12.22
N THR A 65 14.39 1.23 12.91
CA THR A 65 15.26 1.59 14.05
C THR A 65 14.62 1.34 15.41
N ALA A 66 13.45 0.67 15.46
CA ALA A 66 12.71 0.45 16.68
C ALA A 66 13.52 -0.38 17.70
N PRO A 67 13.63 0.06 18.98
CA PRO A 67 14.29 -0.72 20.02
C PRO A 67 13.44 -1.96 20.37
N PRO A 68 14.03 -3.02 20.97
CA PRO A 68 13.36 -4.29 21.24
C PRO A 68 12.07 -4.20 22.06
N ARG A 69 11.91 -3.15 22.87
CA ARG A 69 10.73 -2.93 23.72
C ARG A 69 9.65 -2.07 23.05
N GLN A 70 9.93 -1.41 21.93
CA GLN A 70 8.92 -0.62 21.23
C GLN A 70 7.92 -1.55 20.55
N ARG A 71 6.64 -1.25 20.76
CA ARG A 71 5.52 -2.03 20.24
C ARG A 71 4.69 -1.18 19.28
N VAL A 72 3.96 -1.85 18.41
CA VAL A 72 2.98 -1.26 17.50
C VAL A 72 1.71 -2.09 17.56
N VAL A 73 0.57 -1.43 17.41
CA VAL A 73 -0.72 -2.09 17.21
C VAL A 73 -1.15 -1.86 15.78
N PHE A 74 -1.52 -2.93 15.09
CA PHE A 74 -2.08 -2.89 13.76
C PHE A 74 -3.57 -2.52 13.83
N ASN A 75 -3.85 -1.24 14.07
CA ASN A 75 -5.18 -0.73 14.46
C ASN A 75 -6.25 -0.79 13.36
N ARG A 76 -5.86 -1.00 12.09
CA ARG A 76 -6.80 -1.02 10.95
C ARG A 76 -6.98 -2.41 10.36
N SER A 77 -6.01 -3.29 10.54
CA SER A 77 -5.97 -4.58 9.84
C SER A 77 -6.24 -5.79 10.73
N CYS A 78 -5.55 -5.93 11.87
CA CYS A 78 -5.62 -7.17 12.67
C CYS A 78 -5.60 -6.99 14.20
N PHE A 79 -5.48 -5.76 14.69
CA PHE A 79 -5.44 -5.40 16.12
C PHE A 79 -4.35 -6.09 16.95
N HIS A 80 -3.38 -6.73 16.31
CA HIS A 80 -2.27 -7.35 17.01
C HIS A 80 -1.32 -6.31 17.56
N ASN A 81 -1.11 -6.36 18.88
CA ASN A 81 -0.03 -5.63 19.55
C ASN A 81 1.26 -6.47 19.50
N VAL A 82 2.25 -6.03 18.72
CA VAL A 82 3.49 -6.78 18.43
C VAL A 82 4.75 -5.92 18.65
N PRO A 83 5.92 -6.53 18.89
CA PRO A 83 7.18 -5.79 18.85
C PRO A 83 7.43 -5.22 17.46
N MET A 84 7.62 -3.90 17.35
CA MET A 84 7.74 -3.22 16.06
C MET A 84 8.99 -3.66 15.28
N ILE A 85 10.06 -4.00 16.01
CA ILE A 85 11.30 -4.54 15.44
C ILE A 85 11.05 -5.83 14.64
N SER A 86 10.05 -6.64 15.03
CA SER A 86 9.73 -7.91 14.39
C SER A 86 8.87 -7.75 13.15
N CYS A 87 8.25 -6.59 12.91
CA CYS A 87 7.40 -6.36 11.73
C CYS A 87 8.23 -6.38 10.44
N GLY A 88 7.65 -6.86 9.34
CA GLY A 88 8.22 -6.65 8.01
C GLY A 88 8.05 -5.20 7.56
N LYS A 89 8.96 -4.71 6.72
CA LYS A 89 8.89 -3.38 6.09
C LYS A 89 9.13 -3.56 4.60
N ILE A 90 8.10 -3.31 3.80
CA ILE A 90 8.11 -3.58 2.36
C ILE A 90 7.96 -2.24 1.65
N ARG A 91 8.96 -1.86 0.84
CA ARG A 91 8.86 -0.63 0.03
C ARG A 91 7.92 -0.87 -1.14
N VAL A 92 6.95 0.02 -1.32
CA VAL A 92 6.08 0.04 -2.50
C VAL A 92 6.87 0.76 -3.60
N LYS A 93 7.10 0.08 -4.73
CA LYS A 93 7.68 0.72 -5.91
C LYS A 93 6.52 1.24 -6.74
N ASN A 94 6.50 2.54 -6.99
CA ASN A 94 5.67 3.16 -8.01
C ASN A 94 6.16 2.74 -9.40
#